data_AF-A0A815XEF1-F1
#
_entry.id   AF-A0A815XEF1-F1
#
_cell.length_a   1.000
_cell.length_b   1.000
_cell.length_c   1.000
_cell.angle_alpha   90.00
_cell.angle_beta   90.00
_cell.angle_gamma   90.00
#
_symmetry.space_group_name_H-M   'P 1'
#
loop_
_entity.id
_entity.type
_entity.pdbx_description
1 polymer ?
#
loop_
_entity_poly.entity_id
_entity_poly.type
_entity_poly.pdbx_seq_one_letter_code
_entity_poly.pdbx_strand_id
1 'polypeptide(L)'
;MMSTYSNLMSLVEDDHGFYFKDCELDSCRYRIFNYHLPTWSSFQKPSALECRGIMYDITNDPRLVCLPPQKFFNYEEGDRKHALGQLGDKMMKIDGSLISTYLHQNKELRLKSKASVTSTQAHCAMQLLTGKFKEEVTCLGTKYPKTDVTPGCRAALKFYN
;
A
#
# COMPACT_ATOMS: atom_id res chain seq x y z
N MET A 1 12.77 16.84 9.58
CA MET A 1 11.52 16.07 9.51
C MET A 1 11.89 14.65 9.12
N MET A 2 11.57 13.62 9.93
CA MET A 2 11.91 12.23 9.59
C MET A 2 11.09 11.74 8.39
N SER A 3 11.72 11.00 7.49
CA SER A 3 11.04 10.41 6.33
C SER A 3 10.04 9.32 6.78
N THR A 4 8.98 9.08 6.00
CA THR A 4 8.01 7.99 6.27
C THR A 4 8.71 6.64 6.43
N TYR A 5 9.75 6.38 5.63
CA TYR A 5 10.54 5.15 5.72
C TYR A 5 11.24 5.03 7.08
N SER A 6 11.88 6.09 7.56
CA SER A 6 12.54 6.12 8.87
C SER A 6 11.55 5.85 10.00
N ASN A 7 10.37 6.47 9.96
CA ASN A 7 9.32 6.24 10.95
C ASN A 7 8.84 4.77 10.94
N LEU A 8 8.67 4.17 9.78
CA LEU A 8 8.26 2.78 9.64
C LEU A 8 9.33 1.80 10.14
N MET A 9 10.61 2.09 9.91
CA MET A 9 11.70 1.30 10.47
C MET A 9 11.69 1.34 12.00
N SER A 10 11.63 2.54 12.59
CA SER A 10 11.54 2.69 14.04
C SER A 10 10.27 2.05 14.63
N LEU A 11 9.15 2.09 13.91
CA LEU A 11 7.90 1.45 14.33
C LEU A 11 8.03 -0.07 14.45
N VAL A 12 8.70 -0.70 13.48
CA VAL A 12 8.88 -2.17 13.48
C VAL A 12 9.90 -2.60 14.54
N GLU A 13 10.86 -1.74 14.89
CA GLU A 13 11.80 -1.99 15.99
C GLU A 13 11.13 -1.87 17.36
N ASP A 14 10.22 -0.91 17.53
CA ASP A 14 9.56 -0.60 18.80
C ASP A 14 8.32 -1.47 19.09
N ASP A 15 7.62 -1.96 18.06
CA ASP A 15 6.32 -2.62 18.22
C ASP A 15 6.19 -3.88 17.35
N HIS A 16 6.21 -5.05 18.00
CA HIS A 16 6.09 -6.35 17.36
C HIS A 16 4.74 -6.60 16.66
N GLY A 17 3.75 -5.71 16.83
CA GLY A 17 2.53 -5.71 16.04
C GLY A 17 2.76 -5.34 14.57
N PHE A 18 3.87 -4.67 14.25
CA PHE A 18 4.29 -4.30 12.90
C PHE A 18 5.51 -5.10 12.47
N TYR A 19 5.63 -5.31 11.16
CA TYR A 19 6.75 -6.02 10.57
C TYR A 19 7.00 -5.54 9.14
N PHE A 20 8.13 -5.94 8.57
CA PHE A 20 8.33 -5.86 7.13
C PHE A 20 8.75 -7.21 6.58
N LYS A 21 8.51 -7.40 5.28
CA LYS A 21 9.00 -8.53 4.51
C LYS A 21 9.78 -8.02 3.32
N ASP A 22 10.98 -8.54 3.15
CA ASP A 22 11.77 -8.31 1.95
C ASP A 22 11.40 -9.36 0.88
N CYS A 23 11.40 -8.93 -0.39
CA CYS A 23 11.27 -9.82 -1.53
C CYS A 23 12.18 -9.38 -2.67
N GLU A 24 12.82 -10.35 -3.30
CA GLU A 24 13.66 -10.12 -4.48
C GLU A 24 12.85 -10.44 -5.74
N LEU A 25 12.94 -9.55 -6.73
CA LEU A 25 12.26 -9.68 -8.01
C LEU A 25 13.08 -8.95 -9.08
N ASP A 26 13.52 -9.67 -10.12
CA ASP A 26 14.24 -9.11 -11.27
C ASP A 26 15.47 -8.26 -10.87
N SER A 27 16.26 -8.72 -9.89
CA SER A 27 17.39 -7.98 -9.30
C SER A 27 17.02 -6.71 -8.51
N CYS A 28 15.73 -6.43 -8.31
CA CYS A 28 15.25 -5.47 -7.34
C CYS A 28 14.98 -6.14 -5.99
N ARG A 29 15.37 -5.47 -4.90
CA ARG A 29 15.00 -5.85 -3.54
C ARG A 29 13.93 -4.89 -3.04
N TYR A 30 12.74 -5.41 -2.80
CA TYR A 30 11.62 -4.65 -2.27
C TYR A 30 11.41 -4.95 -0.79
N ARG A 31 10.97 -3.94 -0.05
CA ARG A 31 10.53 -4.05 1.35
C ARG A 31 9.08 -3.65 1.46
N ILE A 32 8.24 -4.57 1.94
CA ILE A 32 6.81 -4.34 2.18
C ILE A 32 6.58 -4.25 3.68
N PHE A 33 6.10 -3.11 4.16
CA PHE A 33 5.72 -2.93 5.56
C PHE A 33 4.26 -3.33 5.77
N ASN A 34 4.01 -4.08 6.84
CA ASN A 34 2.69 -4.61 7.17
C ASN A 34 2.55 -4.81 8.69
N TYR A 35 1.39 -5.29 9.12
CA TYR A 35 1.09 -5.54 10.53
C TYR A 35 0.39 -6.87 10.75
N HIS A 36 0.55 -7.43 11.94
CA HIS A 36 -0.17 -8.59 12.45
C HIS A 36 -1.47 -8.14 13.14
N LEU A 37 -1.43 -7.99 14.46
CA LEU A 37 -2.54 -7.55 15.30
C LEU A 37 -2.08 -6.44 16.26
N PRO A 38 -1.66 -5.27 15.74
CA PRO A 38 -1.32 -4.12 16.56
C PRO A 38 -2.55 -3.58 17.28
N THR A 39 -2.34 -3.00 18.45
CA THR A 39 -3.39 -2.41 19.28
C THR A 39 -3.87 -1.06 18.72
N TRP A 40 -4.97 -0.53 19.26
CA TRP A 40 -5.43 0.82 18.94
C TRP A 40 -4.37 1.89 19.20
N SER A 41 -3.68 1.81 20.34
CA SER A 41 -2.62 2.76 20.73
C SER A 41 -1.39 2.63 19.83
N SER A 42 -1.04 1.41 19.41
CA SER A 42 0.02 1.14 18.42
C SER A 42 -0.22 1.92 17.12
N PHE A 43 -1.47 2.06 16.66
CA PHE A 43 -1.80 2.85 15.47
C PHE A 43 -1.72 4.37 15.62
N GLN A 44 -1.56 4.89 16.85
CA GLN A 44 -1.33 6.31 17.09
C GLN A 44 0.14 6.73 16.88
N LYS A 45 1.05 5.74 16.73
CA LYS A 45 2.47 5.99 16.49
C LYS A 45 2.71 6.61 15.10
N PRO A 46 3.78 7.39 14.91
CA PRO A 46 4.11 8.02 13.63
C PRO A 46 4.12 7.01 12.48
N SER A 47 3.42 7.33 11.38
CA SER A 47 3.32 6.48 10.18
C SER A 47 2.71 5.07 10.38
N ALA A 48 2.18 4.73 11.56
CA ALA A 48 1.61 3.41 11.82
C ALA A 48 0.38 3.10 10.95
N LEU A 49 -0.42 4.10 10.63
CA LEU A 49 -1.55 3.95 9.70
C LEU A 49 -1.09 3.64 8.26
N GLU A 50 0.11 4.06 7.88
CA GLU A 50 0.69 3.79 6.56
C GLU A 50 1.33 2.40 6.47
N CYS A 51 1.52 1.71 7.59
CA CYS A 51 2.13 0.38 7.68
C CYS A 51 1.19 -0.74 7.17
N ARG A 52 0.43 -0.50 6.09
CA ARG A 52 -0.58 -1.39 5.51
C ARG A 52 -0.25 -1.76 4.06
N GLY A 53 0.88 -2.41 3.88
CA GLY A 53 1.33 -2.88 2.57
C GLY A 53 2.04 -1.82 1.72
N ILE A 54 2.47 -0.71 2.33
CA ILE A 54 3.38 0.27 1.69
C ILE A 54 4.67 -0.45 1.29
N MET A 55 5.21 -0.12 0.12
CA MET A 55 6.37 -0.81 -0.45
C MET A 55 7.44 0.16 -0.93
N TYR A 56 8.67 -0.14 -0.55
CA TYR A 56 9.88 0.56 -0.97
C TYR A 56 10.76 -0.35 -1.81
N ASP A 57 11.40 0.23 -2.82
CA ASP A 57 12.56 -0.32 -3.51
C ASP A 57 13.80 0.04 -2.68
N ILE A 58 14.51 -0.97 -2.18
CA ILE A 58 15.66 -0.85 -1.29
C ILE A 58 16.93 -1.43 -1.94
N THR A 59 16.96 -1.58 -3.27
CA THR A 59 18.17 -2.02 -3.98
C THR A 59 19.32 -1.03 -3.77
N ASN A 60 19.02 0.27 -3.82
CA ASN A 60 19.95 1.36 -3.49
C ASN A 60 19.34 2.14 -2.30
N ASP A 61 19.21 3.46 -2.43
CA ASP A 61 18.49 4.27 -1.46
C ASP A 61 16.98 3.95 -1.46
N PRO A 62 16.34 3.82 -0.27
CA PRO A 62 14.92 3.51 -0.17
C PRO A 62 14.03 4.48 -0.94
N ARG A 63 13.35 3.98 -1.97
CA ARG A 63 12.43 4.75 -2.80
C ARG A 63 11.02 4.19 -2.72
N LEU A 64 10.04 5.06 -2.46
CA LEU A 64 8.64 4.66 -2.43
C LEU A 64 8.19 4.21 -3.83
N VAL A 65 7.69 2.99 -3.94
CA VAL A 65 7.18 2.43 -5.22
C VAL A 65 5.69 2.08 -5.15
N CYS A 66 5.15 1.87 -3.94
CA CYS A 66 3.72 1.60 -3.75
C CYS A 66 3.20 2.27 -2.47
N LEU A 67 2.10 3.01 -2.60
CA LEU A 67 1.37 3.63 -1.49
C LEU A 67 -0.11 3.23 -1.53
N PRO A 68 -0.49 2.11 -0.90
CA PRO A 68 -1.89 1.73 -0.72
C PRO A 68 -2.63 2.69 0.22
N PRO A 69 -3.97 2.60 0.33
CA PRO A 69 -4.71 3.35 1.33
C PRO A 69 -4.28 2.99 2.76
N GLN A 70 -4.07 4.02 3.59
CA GLN A 70 -3.82 3.91 5.02
C GLN A 70 -4.87 3.02 5.73
N LYS A 71 -4.50 2.44 6.88
CA LYS A 71 -5.44 1.75 7.75
C LYS A 71 -6.57 2.71 8.14
N PHE A 72 -7.79 2.27 7.89
CA PHE A 72 -9.01 2.86 8.44
C PHE A 72 -9.70 1.83 9.33
N PHE A 73 -10.58 2.32 10.19
CA PHE A 73 -11.24 1.55 11.23
C PHE A 73 -12.75 1.54 10.99
N ASN A 74 -13.44 0.57 11.59
CA ASN A 74 -14.90 0.58 11.59
C ASN A 74 -15.43 1.74 12.46
N TYR A 75 -16.72 2.05 12.31
CA TYR A 75 -17.33 3.24 12.92
C TYR A 75 -17.25 3.27 14.46
N GLU A 76 -17.10 2.16 15.16
CA GLU A 76 -17.00 2.13 16.63
C GLU A 76 -15.71 1.46 17.12
N GLU A 77 -14.69 1.37 16.27
CA GLU A 77 -13.43 0.72 16.60
C GLU A 77 -12.45 1.75 17.20
N GLY A 78 -12.02 1.52 18.45
CA GLY A 78 -11.12 2.39 19.21
C GLY A 78 -11.84 3.50 19.97
N ASP A 79 -11.08 4.49 20.43
CA ASP A 79 -11.60 5.54 21.33
C ASP A 79 -11.92 6.87 20.61
N ARG A 80 -12.28 6.82 19.31
CA ARG A 80 -12.62 8.04 18.57
C ARG A 80 -13.99 8.58 18.99
N LYS A 81 -14.08 9.91 19.13
CA LYS A 81 -15.35 10.59 19.37
C LYS A 81 -16.10 10.77 18.04
N HIS A 82 -16.97 9.81 17.71
CA HIS A 82 -17.69 9.79 16.43
C HIS A 82 -18.80 10.85 16.30
N ALA A 83 -19.27 11.41 17.42
CA ALA A 83 -20.27 12.49 17.44
C ALA A 83 -19.82 13.78 16.72
N LEU A 84 -18.51 13.96 16.52
CA LEU A 84 -17.92 15.11 15.83
C LEU A 84 -17.61 14.83 14.36
N GLY A 85 -17.81 13.59 13.89
CA GLY A 85 -17.44 13.17 12.54
C GLY A 85 -18.47 13.64 11.51
N GLN A 86 -18.00 14.30 10.45
CA GLN A 86 -18.80 14.53 9.24
C GLN A 86 -18.59 13.39 8.26
N LEU A 87 -19.68 12.81 7.76
CA LEU A 87 -19.62 11.88 6.63
C LEU A 87 -19.28 12.69 5.38
N GLY A 88 -18.13 12.39 4.77
CA GLY A 88 -17.77 12.91 3.44
C GLY A 88 -18.41 12.05 2.36
N ASP A 89 -17.61 11.21 1.72
CA ASP A 89 -18.07 10.30 0.68
C ASP A 89 -18.36 8.89 1.21
N LYS A 90 -19.22 8.18 0.48
CA LYS A 90 -19.47 6.75 0.68
C LYS A 90 -19.09 5.97 -0.56
N MET A 91 -18.51 4.80 -0.36
CA MET A 91 -18.15 3.88 -1.44
C MET A 91 -18.69 2.49 -1.11
N MET A 92 -19.03 1.73 -2.15
CA MET A 92 -19.33 0.31 -1.99
C MET A 92 -18.08 -0.43 -1.50
N LYS A 93 -18.18 -1.10 -0.35
CA LYS A 93 -17.12 -1.94 0.18
C LYS A 93 -17.19 -3.32 -0.48
N ILE A 94 -16.43 -3.47 -1.56
CA ILE A 94 -16.33 -4.75 -2.29
C ILE A 94 -15.55 -5.74 -1.43
N ASP A 95 -16.07 -6.96 -1.33
CA ASP A 95 -15.40 -8.06 -0.62
C ASP A 95 -14.41 -8.77 -1.54
N GLY A 96 -13.13 -8.70 -1.20
CA GLY A 96 -12.05 -9.19 -2.05
C GLY A 96 -10.68 -8.86 -1.49
N SER A 97 -9.65 -9.06 -2.31
CA SER A 97 -8.27 -8.77 -1.95
C SER A 97 -7.84 -7.40 -2.44
N LEU A 98 -7.17 -6.63 -1.57
CA LEU A 98 -6.58 -5.36 -1.96
C LEU A 98 -5.43 -5.59 -2.95
N ILE A 99 -5.59 -5.07 -4.16
CA ILE A 99 -4.55 -4.99 -5.18
C ILE A 99 -4.08 -3.54 -5.32
N SER A 100 -2.77 -3.34 -5.37
CA SER A 100 -2.16 -2.01 -5.48
C SER A 100 -1.12 -1.98 -6.58
N THR A 101 -1.07 -0.86 -7.30
CA THR A 101 -0.06 -0.64 -8.35
C THR A 101 1.28 -0.28 -7.75
N TYR A 102 2.36 -0.73 -8.37
CA TYR A 102 3.70 -0.26 -8.07
C TYR A 102 4.50 -0.07 -9.35
N LEU A 103 5.47 0.85 -9.30
CA LEU A 103 6.40 1.05 -10.40
C LEU A 103 7.58 0.10 -10.22
N HIS A 104 7.70 -0.85 -11.14
CA HIS A 104 8.85 -1.72 -11.27
C HIS A 104 9.93 -1.06 -12.13
N GLN A 105 11.05 -1.75 -12.36
CA GLN A 105 12.15 -1.28 -13.21
C GLN A 105 11.63 -0.75 -14.57
N ASN A 106 12.37 0.18 -15.15
CA ASN A 106 12.00 0.84 -16.42
C ASN A 106 10.61 1.49 -16.42
N LYS A 107 10.10 1.86 -15.24
CA LYS A 107 8.76 2.47 -15.05
C LYS A 107 7.61 1.56 -15.47
N GLU A 108 7.83 0.25 -15.47
CA GLU A 108 6.78 -0.73 -15.76
C GLU A 108 5.75 -0.75 -14.62
N LEU A 109 4.47 -0.59 -14.94
CA LEU A 109 3.41 -0.68 -13.93
C LEU A 109 3.07 -2.13 -13.65
N ARG A 110 3.24 -2.56 -12.39
CA ARG A 110 2.90 -3.90 -11.92
C ARG A 110 1.93 -3.86 -10.75
N LEU A 111 1.40 -5.02 -10.38
CA LEU A 111 0.38 -5.18 -9.35
C LEU A 111 0.88 -6.08 -8.24
N LYS A 112 0.52 -5.72 -7.02
CA LYS A 112 0.77 -6.53 -5.83
C LYS A 112 -0.46 -6.63 -4.97
N SER A 113 -0.51 -7.69 -4.17
CA SER A 113 -1.46 -7.78 -3.06
C SER A 113 -1.01 -6.96 -1.85
N LYS A 114 -1.76 -7.01 -0.74
CA LYS A 114 -1.41 -6.34 0.52
C LYS A 114 0.04 -6.62 0.93
N ALA A 115 0.44 -7.90 0.95
CA ALA A 115 1.68 -8.36 1.59
C ALA A 115 2.67 -9.07 0.65
N SER A 116 2.35 -9.20 -0.64
CA SER A 116 3.20 -9.96 -1.58
C SER A 116 3.02 -9.49 -3.02
N VAL A 117 4.12 -9.54 -3.78
CA VAL A 117 4.17 -9.37 -5.24
C VAL A 117 3.93 -10.68 -6.01
N THR A 118 4.07 -11.84 -5.35
CA THR A 118 3.96 -13.18 -5.95
C THR A 118 2.80 -14.01 -5.39
N SER A 119 1.83 -13.40 -4.70
CA SER A 119 0.65 -14.14 -4.26
C SER A 119 -0.22 -14.55 -5.45
N THR A 120 -1.03 -15.59 -5.28
CA THR A 120 -2.01 -16.01 -6.31
C THR A 120 -2.86 -14.85 -6.78
N GLN A 121 -3.33 -13.99 -5.87
CA GLN A 121 -4.13 -12.81 -6.21
C GLN A 121 -3.32 -11.77 -6.99
N ALA A 122 -2.03 -11.59 -6.69
CA ALA A 122 -1.16 -10.72 -7.47
C ALA A 122 -0.95 -11.28 -8.88
N HIS A 123 -0.71 -12.58 -9.01
CA HIS A 123 -0.58 -13.25 -10.32
C HIS A 123 -1.87 -13.16 -11.15
N CYS A 124 -3.03 -13.46 -10.57
CA CYS A 124 -4.32 -13.33 -11.26
C CYS A 124 -4.59 -11.87 -11.68
N ALA A 125 -4.29 -10.90 -10.81
CA ALA A 125 -4.44 -9.49 -11.16
C ALA A 125 -3.49 -9.07 -12.30
N MET A 126 -2.25 -9.57 -12.31
CA MET A 126 -1.31 -9.34 -13.41
C MET A 126 -1.79 -9.97 -14.72
N GLN A 127 -2.39 -11.16 -14.69
CA GLN A 127 -3.00 -11.78 -15.89
C GLN A 127 -4.16 -10.95 -16.45
N LEU A 128 -5.02 -10.40 -15.58
CA LEU A 128 -6.09 -9.50 -15.99
C LEU A 128 -5.53 -8.21 -16.62
N LEU A 129 -4.46 -7.67 -16.02
CA LEU A 129 -3.78 -6.48 -16.51
C LEU A 129 -3.15 -6.68 -17.89
N THR A 130 -2.40 -7.77 -18.09
CA THR A 130 -1.69 -8.03 -19.35
C THR A 130 -2.63 -8.48 -20.47
N GLY A 131 -3.79 -9.03 -20.13
CA GLY A 131 -4.83 -9.40 -21.09
C GLY A 131 -5.76 -8.24 -21.45
N LYS A 132 -6.76 -7.99 -20.61
CA LYS A 132 -7.94 -7.18 -20.97
C LYS A 132 -7.74 -5.68 -20.81
N PHE A 133 -6.86 -5.24 -19.91
CA PHE A 133 -6.79 -3.84 -19.45
C PHE A 133 -5.44 -3.16 -19.70
N LYS A 134 -4.60 -3.74 -20.57
CA LYS A 134 -3.21 -3.31 -20.75
C LYS A 134 -3.08 -1.84 -21.20
N GLU A 135 -3.92 -1.41 -22.13
CA GLU A 135 -3.87 -0.05 -22.71
C GLU A 135 -4.29 1.03 -21.70
N GLU A 136 -5.41 0.79 -21.01
CA GLU A 136 -5.98 1.71 -20.02
C GLU A 136 -5.02 1.94 -18.85
N VAL A 137 -4.36 0.88 -18.38
CA VAL A 137 -3.46 0.96 -17.23
C VAL A 137 -2.11 1.58 -17.60
N THR A 138 -1.62 1.37 -18.83
CA THR A 138 -0.42 2.06 -19.32
C THR A 138 -0.64 3.58 -19.36
N CYS A 139 -1.83 4.04 -19.73
CA CYS A 139 -2.19 5.46 -19.70
C CYS A 139 -2.23 6.06 -18.28
N LEU A 140 -2.69 5.28 -17.29
CA LEU A 140 -2.72 5.74 -15.89
C LEU A 140 -1.33 5.88 -15.26
N GLY A 141 -0.40 4.96 -15.61
CA GLY A 141 0.97 4.97 -15.11
C GLY A 141 1.79 6.19 -15.55
N THR A 142 1.50 6.75 -16.74
CA THR A 142 2.16 7.97 -17.23
C THR A 142 1.54 9.24 -16.65
N LYS A 143 0.22 9.24 -16.38
CA LYS A 143 -0.53 10.41 -15.89
C LYS A 143 -0.34 10.70 -14.40
N TYR A 144 -0.13 9.67 -13.57
CA TYR A 144 -0.01 9.81 -12.11
C TYR A 144 1.31 9.22 -11.59
N PRO A 145 2.46 9.90 -11.80
CA PRO A 145 3.72 9.44 -11.26
C PRO A 145 3.69 9.50 -9.72
N LYS A 146 3.99 8.38 -9.06
CA LYS A 146 4.09 8.32 -7.60
C LYS A 146 5.42 8.95 -7.17
N THR A 147 5.44 10.27 -7.01
CA THR A 147 6.66 11.00 -6.63
C THR A 147 6.72 11.30 -5.12
N ASP A 148 5.62 11.17 -4.37
CA ASP A 148 5.64 11.41 -2.93
C ASP A 148 4.39 10.91 -2.18
N VAL A 149 4.41 10.95 -0.84
CA VAL A 149 3.26 10.66 0.06
C VAL A 149 2.30 11.85 0.12
N THR A 150 1.99 12.47 -1.02
CA THR A 150 0.96 13.53 -1.09
C THR A 150 -0.43 12.92 -1.30
N PRO A 151 -1.52 13.54 -0.80
CA PRO A 151 -2.87 12.98 -0.81
C PRO A 151 -3.40 12.53 -2.18
N GLY A 152 -2.86 13.07 -3.29
CA GLY A 152 -3.26 12.75 -4.66
C GLY A 152 -2.55 11.56 -5.31
N CYS A 153 -1.53 10.96 -4.70
CA CYS A 153 -0.71 9.90 -5.31
C CYS A 153 -1.17 8.47 -5.00
N ARG A 154 -2.33 8.30 -4.34
CA ARG A 154 -2.88 7.01 -3.93
C ARG A 154 -3.69 6.37 -5.07
N ALA A 155 -3.10 5.39 -5.78
CA ALA A 155 -3.77 4.65 -6.84
C ALA A 155 -3.96 3.17 -6.45
N ALA A 156 -5.21 2.73 -6.38
CA ALA A 156 -5.61 1.32 -6.31
C ALA A 156 -6.51 1.02 -7.51
N LEU A 157 -6.22 -0.06 -8.25
CA LEU A 157 -7.04 -0.51 -9.37
C LEU A 157 -8.21 -1.35 -8.85
N LYS A 158 -9.41 -1.10 -9.37
CA LYS A 158 -10.60 -1.92 -9.14
C LYS A 158 -10.72 -2.91 -10.30
N PHE A 159 -10.76 -4.20 -10.00
CA PHE A 159 -11.08 -5.24 -10.99
C PHE A 159 -12.51 -5.73 -10.75
N TYR A 160 -13.29 -5.85 -11.82
CA TYR A 160 -14.64 -6.42 -11.82
C TYR A 160 -14.60 -7.78 -12.52
N ASN A 161 -15.36 -8.76 -12.00
CA ASN A 161 -15.70 -9.99 -12.70
C ASN A 161 -16.91 -9.74 -13.61
#